data_AF-A0A0Q7SVJ0-F1
#
_entry.id   AF-A0A0Q7SVJ0-F1
#
_cell.length_a   1.000
_cell.length_b   1.000
_cell.length_c   1.000
_cell.angle_alpha   90.00
_cell.angle_beta   90.00
_cell.angle_gamma   90.00
#
_symmetry.space_group_name_H-M   'P 1'
#
loop_
_entity.id
_entity.type
_entity.pdbx_description
1 polymer ?
#
loop_
_entity_poly.entity_id
_entity_poly.type
_entity_poly.pdbx_seq_one_letter_code
_entity_poly.pdbx_strand_id
1 'polypeptide(L)' 'METLVLARTKEILLGHLRGVGADGTPAVVSVYKAGRDYRITHGDKRHLCHPSVRGIPKVKAEAMLVFHVSQASFEAL' A
#
# COMPACT_ATOMS: atom_id res chain seq x y z
N MET A 1 1.64 4.63 35.61
CA MET A 1 1.56 4.99 34.18
C MET A 1 1.31 3.71 33.41
N GLU A 2 0.05 3.46 33.04
CA GLU A 2 -0.32 2.29 32.26
C GLU A 2 0.17 2.49 30.83
N THR A 3 1.17 1.72 30.44
CA THR A 3 1.62 1.63 29.05
C THR A 3 0.52 0.94 28.28
N LEU A 4 -0.31 1.71 27.56
CA LEU A 4 -1.21 1.18 26.54
C LEU A 4 -0.36 0.45 25.50
N VAL A 5 -0.24 -0.87 25.66
CA VAL A 5 0.26 -1.77 24.63
C VAL A 5 -0.79 -1.76 23.53
N LEU A 6 -0.68 -0.78 22.63
CA LEU A 6 -1.42 -0.77 21.37
C LEU A 6 -1.12 -2.11 20.70
N ALA A 7 -2.12 -3.00 20.69
CA ALA A 7 -2.06 -4.25 19.96
C ALA A 7 -1.66 -3.92 18.52
N ARG A 8 -0.40 -4.18 18.16
CA ARG A 8 0.10 -3.96 16.80
C ARG A 8 -0.66 -4.94 15.93
N THR A 9 -1.72 -4.48 15.28
CA THR A 9 -2.43 -5.25 14.27
C THR A 9 -1.38 -5.79 13.30
N LYS A 10 -1.22 -7.12 13.27
CA LYS A 10 -0.21 -7.79 12.44
C LYS A 10 -0.41 -7.36 11.00
N GLU A 11 0.60 -6.73 10.42
CA GLU A 11 0.59 -6.37 9.01
C GLU A 11 0.93 -7.61 8.19
N ILE A 12 0.12 -7.89 7.18
CA ILE A 12 0.33 -8.99 6.25
C ILE A 12 0.65 -8.38 4.89
N LEU A 13 1.81 -8.69 4.34
CA LEU A 13 2.14 -8.33 2.96
C LEU A 13 1.30 -9.20 2.02
N LEU A 14 0.51 -8.57 1.16
CA LEU A 14 -0.37 -9.26 0.22
C LEU A 14 0.26 -9.44 -1.16
N GLY A 15 1.18 -8.55 -1.54
CA GLY A 15 1.70 -8.50 -2.90
C GLY A 15 2.32 -7.15 -3.26
N HIS A 16 2.62 -7.00 -4.54
CA HIS A 16 3.28 -5.84 -5.12
C HIS A 16 2.47 -5.27 -6.29
N LEU A 17 2.42 -3.95 -6.38
CA LEU A 17 2.01 -3.24 -7.59
C LEU A 17 3.27 -2.84 -8.36
N ARG A 18 3.47 -3.43 -9.54
CA ARG A 18 4.58 -3.09 -10.43
C ARG A 18 4.08 -2.18 -11.54
N GLY A 19 4.69 -1.02 -11.69
CA GLY A 19 4.30 -0.03 -12.71
C GLY A 19 5.47 0.88 -13.06
N VAL A 20 5.16 2.07 -13.53
CA VAL A 20 6.13 3.08 -13.97
C VAL A 20 5.95 4.36 -13.15
N GLY A 21 7.02 4.87 -12.57
CA GLY A 21 7.04 6.13 -11.83
C GLY A 21 6.89 7.35 -12.75
N ALA A 22 6.72 8.52 -12.14
CA ALA A 22 6.55 9.78 -12.88
C ALA A 22 7.77 10.16 -13.74
N ASP A 23 8.95 9.64 -13.40
CA ASP A 23 10.21 9.81 -14.13
C ASP A 23 10.42 8.77 -15.23
N GLY A 24 9.46 7.87 -15.45
CA GLY A 24 9.56 6.79 -16.44
C GLY A 24 10.33 5.56 -15.94
N THR A 25 10.79 5.53 -14.69
CA THR A 25 11.52 4.39 -14.14
C THR A 25 10.57 3.32 -13.59
N PRO A 26 11.00 2.05 -13.53
CA PRO A 26 10.21 1.00 -12.88
C PRO A 26 9.92 1.34 -11.41
N ALA A 27 8.65 1.27 -11.02
CA ALA A 27 8.20 1.54 -9.66
C ALA A 27 7.50 0.32 -9.05
N VAL A 28 7.79 0.03 -7.78
CA VAL A 28 7.22 -1.12 -7.05
C VAL A 28 6.60 -0.64 -5.74
N VAL A 29 5.28 -0.81 -5.61
CA VAL A 29 4.55 -0.47 -4.38
C VAL A 29 4.15 -1.75 -3.66
N SER A 30 4.62 -1.95 -2.44
CA SER A 30 4.21 -3.09 -1.61
C SER A 30 2.86 -2.83 -0.97
N VAL A 31 1.96 -3.82 -0.99
CA VAL A 31 0.60 -3.71 -0.48
C VAL A 31 0.42 -4.57 0.76
N TYR A 32 0.08 -3.94 1.87
CA TYR A 32 -0.13 -4.60 3.16
C TYR A 32 -1.60 -4.51 3.61
N LYS A 33 -2.03 -5.53 4.33
CA LYS A 33 -3.27 -5.54 5.11
C LYS A 33 -2.96 -5.39 6.59
N ALA A 34 -3.61 -4.45 7.27
CA ALA A 34 -3.56 -4.31 8.72
C ALA A 34 -5.00 -4.32 9.25
N GLY A 35 -5.50 -5.50 9.63
CA GLY A 35 -6.89 -5.64 10.08
C GLY A 35 -7.87 -5.23 8.98
N ARG A 36 -8.65 -4.17 9.19
CA ARG A 36 -9.63 -3.64 8.21
C ARG A 36 -9.03 -2.65 7.22
N ASP A 37 -7.84 -2.13 7.50
CA ASP A 37 -7.19 -1.12 6.68
C ASP A 37 -6.17 -1.71 5.70
N TYR A 38 -5.88 -0.94 4.65
CA TYR A 38 -4.81 -1.23 3.72
C TYR A 38 -3.70 -0.20 3.89
N ARG A 39 -2.49 -0.61 3.56
CA ARG A 39 -1.32 0.25 3.60
C ARG A 39 -0.45 -0.06 2.40
N ILE A 40 0.17 0.97 1.87
CA ILE A 40 1.01 0.88 0.69
C ILE A 40 2.35 1.56 0.97
N THR A 41 3.43 0.99 0.46
CA THR A 41 4.78 1.53 0.64
C THR A 41 5.53 1.58 -0.69
N HIS A 42 6.29 2.65 -0.91
CA HIS A 42 7.12 2.85 -2.09
C HIS A 42 8.44 3.48 -1.67
N GLY A 43 9.54 2.70 -1.71
CA GLY A 43 10.81 3.08 -1.10
C GLY A 43 10.62 3.37 0.40
N ASP A 44 11.12 4.52 0.85
CA ASP A 44 10.97 4.97 2.25
C ASP A 44 9.60 5.59 2.57
N LYS A 45 8.75 5.80 1.55
CA LYS A 45 7.43 6.41 1.74
C LYS A 45 6.41 5.35 2.12
N ARG A 46 5.60 5.67 3.13
CA ARG A 46 4.52 4.82 3.65
C ARG A 46 3.23 5.59 3.71
N HIS A 47 2.14 4.97 3.27
CA HIS A 47 0.82 5.59 3.24
C HIS A 47 -0.25 4.61 3.76
N LEU A 48 -1.09 5.10 4.68
CA LEU A 48 -2.27 4.39 5.16
C LEU A 48 -3.43 4.74 4.22
N CYS A 49 -4.01 3.73 3.57
CA CYS A 49 -5.11 3.94 2.64
C CYS A 49 -6.34 4.54 3.35
N HIS A 50 -7.11 5.31 2.60
CA HIS A 50 -8.35 5.88 3.12
C HIS A 50 -9.30 4.79 3.62
N PRO A 51 -10.06 4.99 4.72
CA PRO A 51 -10.95 3.97 5.28
C PRO A 51 -12.05 3.46 4.35
N SER A 52 -12.32 4.13 3.22
CA SER A 52 -13.28 3.65 2.19
C SER A 52 -12.65 2.71 1.15
N VAL A 53 -11.32 2.57 1.14
CA VAL A 53 -10.61 1.67 0.24
C VAL A 53 -10.76 0.24 0.70
N ARG A 54 -11.36 -0.55 -0.20
CA ARG A 54 -11.71 -1.96 -0.01
C ARG A 54 -11.34 -2.71 -1.28
N GLY A 55 -10.54 -3.77 -1.11
CA GLY A 55 -10.06 -4.59 -2.22
C GLY A 55 -8.92 -3.97 -3.02
N ILE A 56 -8.18 -4.83 -3.72
CA ILE A 56 -6.99 -4.47 -4.48
C ILE A 56 -7.25 -3.40 -5.57
N PRO A 57 -8.36 -3.40 -6.33
CA PRO A 57 -8.59 -2.37 -7.35
C PRO A 57 -8.59 -0.94 -6.80
N LYS A 58 -9.21 -0.71 -5.64
CA LYS A 58 -9.23 0.61 -4.99
C LYS A 58 -7.87 0.96 -4.37
N VAL A 59 -7.16 -0.03 -3.82
CA VAL A 59 -5.78 0.15 -3.32
C VAL A 59 -4.85 0.57 -4.45
N LYS A 60 -4.97 -0.07 -5.62
CA LYS A 60 -4.23 0.31 -6.82
C LYS A 60 -4.50 1.76 -7.20
N ALA A 61 -5.78 2.17 -7.28
CA ALA A 61 -6.13 3.55 -7.62
C ALA A 61 -5.51 4.56 -6.64
N GLU A 62 -5.57 4.28 -5.34
CA GLU A 62 -4.97 5.15 -4.33
C GLU A 62 -3.44 5.17 -4.43
N ALA A 63 -2.78 4.04 -4.70
CA ALA A 63 -1.34 3.99 -4.91
C ALA A 63 -0.88 4.81 -6.12
N MET A 64 -1.65 4.77 -7.21
CA MET A 64 -1.37 5.58 -8.40
C MET A 64 -1.46 7.08 -8.09
N LEU A 65 -2.40 7.51 -7.25
CA LEU A 65 -2.56 8.91 -6.84
C LEU A 65 -1.47 9.37 -5.88
N VAL A 66 -1.15 8.56 -4.87
CA VAL A 66 -0.21 8.95 -3.80
C VAL A 66 1.23 8.89 -4.27
N PHE A 67 1.60 7.83 -4.99
CA PHE A 67 2.98 7.59 -5.41
C PHE A 67 3.26 7.95 -6.86
N HIS A 68 2.27 8.49 -7.59
CA HIS A 68 2.40 8.86 -9.00
C HIS A 68 2.90 7.70 -9.87
N VAL A 69 2.44 6.48 -9.56
CA VAL A 69 2.75 5.27 -10.34
C VAL A 69 1.67 5.09 -11.39
N SER A 70 2.07 4.77 -12.61
CA SER A 70 1.17 4.48 -13.73
C SER A 70 1.28 3.01 -14.16
N GLN A 71 0.28 2.53 -14.91
CA GLN A 71 0.24 1.16 -15.48
C GLN A 71 0.44 0.02 -14.45
N ALA A 72 0.13 0.29 -13.18
CA ALA A 72 0.40 -0.64 -12.09
C ALA A 72 -0.35 -1.98 -12.27
N SER A 73 0.36 -3.10 -12.24
CA SER A 73 -0.22 -4.44 -12.22
C SER A 73 0.01 -5.08 -10.86
N PHE A 74 -1.02 -5.72 -10.30
CA PHE A 74 -0.91 -6.38 -8.99
C PHE A 74 -0.40 -7.81 -9.15
N GLU A 75 0.59 -8.16 -8.34
CA GLU A 75 1.16 -9.49 -8.21
C GLU A 75 1.01 -9.93 -6.76
N ALA A 76 0.21 -10.96 -6.53
CA ALA A 76 0.05 -11.56 -5.20
C ALA A 76 1.32 -12.31 -4.80
N LEU A 77 1.58 -12.37 -3.48
CA LEU A 77 2.60 -13.25 -2.91
C LEU A 77 2.17 -14.71 -2.85
#